data_AF-A0A560MAE0-F1
#
_entry.id   AF-A0A560MAE0-F1
#
_cell.length_a   1.000
_cell.length_b   1.000
_cell.length_c   1.000
_cell.angle_alpha   90.00
_cell.angle_beta   90.00
_cell.angle_gamma   90.00
#
_symmetry.space_group_name_H-M   'P 1'
#
loop_
_entity.id
_entity.type
_entity.pdbx_description
1 polymer ?
#
loop_
_entity_poly.entity_id
_entity_poly.type
_entity_poly.pdbx_seq_one_letter_code
_entity_poly.pdbx_strand_id
1 'polypeptide(L)'
;MNPKLLHILQHSLGLDEYGRGTFYRNRFVTGEGSVDHPLCMELVGLGYMKRYPAVELFGGSDAFIVTEEGKRAAVAESPAPPKLSRSKQRYLDFLAYDGSMTFMEYIRWRDYRDRRSA
;
A
#
# COMPACT_ATOMS: atom_id res chain seq x y z
N MET A 1 -14.39 -6.66 -5.61
CA MET A 1 -14.77 -5.28 -5.21
C MET A 1 -14.68 -4.33 -6.41
N ASN A 2 -15.42 -3.21 -6.43
CA ASN A 2 -15.20 -2.13 -7.41
C ASN A 2 -13.75 -1.61 -7.33
N PRO A 3 -12.98 -1.53 -8.44
CA PRO A 3 -11.58 -1.10 -8.42
C PRO A 3 -11.33 0.26 -7.78
N LYS A 4 -12.27 1.21 -7.88
CA LYS A 4 -12.14 2.52 -7.24
C LYS A 4 -12.19 2.44 -5.72
N LEU A 5 -13.03 1.55 -5.17
CA LEU A 5 -13.10 1.32 -3.73
C LEU A 5 -11.83 0.65 -3.21
N LEU A 6 -11.32 -0.33 -3.95
CA LEU A 6 -10.05 -0.99 -3.63
C LEU A 6 -8.90 0.04 -3.63
N HIS A 7 -8.86 0.93 -4.62
CA HIS A 7 -7.87 1.99 -4.68
C HIS A 7 -7.95 2.93 -3.46
N ILE A 8 -9.15 3.29 -3.00
CA ILE A 8 -9.32 4.07 -1.76
C ILE A 8 -8.76 3.30 -0.56
N LEU A 9 -9.05 2.00 -0.42
CA LEU A 9 -8.50 1.19 0.67
C LEU A 9 -6.98 1.08 0.61
N GLN A 10 -6.40 0.76 -0.56
CA GLN A 10 -4.96 0.69 -0.77
C GLN A 10 -4.28 2.01 -0.42
N HIS A 11 -4.81 3.13 -0.94
CA HIS A 11 -4.31 4.47 -0.62
C HIS A 11 -4.38 4.74 0.88
N SER A 12 -5.53 4.55 1.51
CA SER A 12 -5.75 4.81 2.93
C SER A 12 -4.81 4.02 3.84
N LEU A 13 -4.40 2.83 3.39
CA LEU A 13 -3.52 1.93 4.12
C LEU A 13 -2.03 2.12 3.77
N GLY A 14 -1.72 2.93 2.76
CA GLY A 14 -0.34 3.11 2.29
C GLY A 14 0.22 1.86 1.60
N LEU A 15 -0.63 1.16 0.86
CA LEU A 15 -0.26 -0.01 0.05
C LEU A 15 -0.02 0.41 -1.40
N ASP A 16 0.75 -0.40 -2.12
CA ASP A 16 0.81 -0.34 -3.59
C ASP A 16 -0.43 -0.97 -4.24
N GLU A 17 -0.48 -0.90 -5.58
CA GLU A 17 -1.57 -1.45 -6.40
C GLU A 17 -1.76 -2.98 -6.27
N TYR A 18 -0.77 -3.68 -5.70
CA TYR A 18 -0.80 -5.13 -5.42
C TYR A 18 -1.04 -5.44 -3.94
N GLY A 19 -1.40 -4.44 -3.14
CA GLY A 19 -1.68 -4.62 -1.71
C GLY A 19 -0.44 -4.82 -0.84
N ARG A 20 0.76 -4.49 -1.34
CA ARG A 20 2.02 -4.61 -0.57
C ARG A 20 2.28 -3.33 0.22
N GLY A 21 2.73 -3.48 1.46
CA GLY A 21 3.10 -2.38 2.34
C GLY A 21 3.08 -2.80 3.82
N THR A 22 3.17 -1.82 4.71
CA THR A 22 3.25 -2.05 6.17
C THR A 22 2.00 -1.62 6.93
N PHE A 23 0.97 -1.12 6.23
CA PHE A 23 -0.24 -0.55 6.87
C PHE A 23 0.08 0.59 7.85
N TYR A 24 1.10 1.40 7.56
CA TYR A 24 1.59 2.46 8.46
C TYR A 24 0.59 3.61 8.67
N ARG A 25 -0.49 3.64 7.87
CA ARG A 25 -1.60 4.59 7.98
C ARG A 25 -2.94 3.87 7.76
N ASN A 26 -4.04 4.51 8.12
CA ASN A 26 -5.39 3.95 7.96
C ASN A 26 -6.51 4.99 7.81
N ARG A 27 -6.17 6.23 7.45
CA ARG A 27 -7.11 7.37 7.41
C ARG A 27 -7.22 7.94 6.01
N PHE A 28 -8.43 8.32 5.63
CA PHE A 28 -8.74 9.08 4.43
C PHE A 28 -9.60 10.28 4.82
N VAL A 29 -9.20 11.49 4.44
CA VAL A 29 -9.94 12.71 4.78
C VAL A 29 -10.47 13.32 3.49
N THR A 30 -11.78 13.50 3.42
CA THR A 30 -12.45 14.05 2.23
C THR A 30 -13.83 14.60 2.59
N GLY A 31 -14.39 15.47 1.75
CA GLY A 31 -15.71 16.08 1.95
C GLY A 31 -16.60 15.92 0.71
N GLU A 32 -17.88 16.29 0.83
CA GLU A 32 -18.92 16.08 -0.21
C GLU A 32 -18.59 16.71 -1.58
N GLY A 33 -17.70 17.70 -1.62
CA GLY A 33 -17.21 18.30 -2.87
C GLY A 33 -16.20 17.43 -3.65
N SER A 34 -15.77 16.29 -3.12
CA SER A 34 -14.80 15.38 -3.74
C SER A 34 -15.48 14.16 -4.36
N VAL A 35 -14.92 13.69 -5.47
CA VAL A 35 -15.33 12.43 -6.12
C VAL A 35 -15.07 11.19 -5.25
N ASP A 36 -14.19 11.30 -4.26
CA ASP A 36 -13.82 10.18 -3.37
C ASP A 36 -14.77 10.02 -2.18
N HIS A 37 -15.52 11.08 -1.82
CA HIS A 37 -16.42 11.04 -0.67
C HIS A 37 -17.55 10.02 -0.83
N PRO A 38 -18.26 9.95 -1.98
CA PRO A 38 -19.25 8.89 -2.21
C PRO A 38 -18.66 7.48 -2.13
N LEU A 39 -17.41 7.28 -2.59
CA LEU A 39 -16.72 6.00 -2.50
C LEU A 39 -16.39 5.62 -1.05
N CYS A 40 -15.96 6.58 -0.23
CA CYS A 40 -15.73 6.38 1.19
C CYS A 40 -17.04 6.03 1.93
N MET A 41 -18.14 6.68 1.57
CA MET A 41 -19.48 6.36 2.09
C MET A 41 -19.93 4.95 1.71
N GLU A 42 -19.66 4.53 0.47
CA GLU A 42 -19.92 3.13 0.03
C GLU A 42 -19.09 2.13 0.86
N LEU A 43 -17.80 2.40 1.08
CA LEU A 43 -16.94 1.59 1.95
C LEU A 43 -17.42 1.54 3.41
N VAL A 44 -18.04 2.62 3.91
CA VAL A 44 -18.72 2.63 5.21
C VAL A 44 -19.93 1.72 5.19
N GLY A 45 -20.76 1.77 4.15
CA GLY A 45 -21.91 0.88 3.97
C GLY A 45 -21.52 -0.61 3.90
N LEU A 46 -20.34 -0.90 3.35
CA LEU A 46 -19.76 -2.25 3.31
C LEU A 46 -19.07 -2.68 4.62
N GLY A 47 -18.95 -1.79 5.61
CA GLY A 47 -18.25 -2.07 6.88
C GLY A 47 -16.73 -2.05 6.80
N TYR A 48 -16.15 -1.59 5.69
CA TYR A 48 -14.69 -1.50 5.49
C TYR A 48 -14.08 -0.20 6.00
N MET A 49 -14.91 0.82 6.27
CA MET A 49 -14.50 2.07 6.88
C MET A 49 -15.48 2.52 7.96
N LYS A 50 -14.99 3.35 8.90
CA LYS A 50 -15.80 4.11 9.86
C LYS A 50 -15.70 5.59 9.54
N ARG A 51 -16.84 6.28 9.47
CA ARG A 51 -16.93 7.73 9.25
C ARG A 51 -16.90 8.49 10.57
N TYR A 52 -16.16 9.59 10.57
CA TYR A 52 -16.17 10.65 11.58
C TYR A 52 -16.56 11.95 10.88
N PRO A 53 -17.80 12.42 11.06
CA PRO A 53 -18.36 13.49 10.24
C PRO A 53 -17.86 14.88 10.64
N ALA A 54 -17.67 15.76 9.66
CA ALA A 54 -17.44 17.20 9.81
C ALA A 54 -16.43 17.58 10.92
N VAL A 55 -15.27 16.93 10.90
CA VAL A 55 -14.28 17.09 11.97
C VAL A 55 -13.55 18.41 11.77
N GLU A 56 -13.67 19.33 12.73
CA GLU A 56 -13.05 20.66 12.68
C GLU A 56 -11.52 20.59 12.52
N LEU A 57 -10.87 19.63 13.20
CA LEU A 57 -9.44 19.34 13.04
C LEU A 57 -9.04 19.05 11.58
N PHE A 58 -9.99 18.57 10.77
CA PHE A 58 -9.82 18.26 9.35
C PHE A 58 -10.52 19.29 8.45
N GLY A 59 -10.65 20.54 8.92
CA GLY A 59 -11.22 21.64 8.14
C GLY A 59 -12.71 21.47 7.83
N GLY A 60 -13.43 20.74 8.68
CA GLY A 60 -14.85 20.44 8.48
C GLY A 60 -15.12 19.32 7.46
N SER A 61 -14.08 18.63 6.98
CA SER A 61 -14.24 17.42 6.16
C SER A 61 -14.47 16.18 7.02
N ASP A 62 -14.99 15.13 6.39
CA ASP A 62 -15.13 13.85 7.05
C ASP A 62 -13.78 13.12 7.10
N ALA A 63 -13.55 12.40 8.18
CA ALA A 63 -12.46 11.44 8.28
C ALA A 63 -13.00 10.01 8.25
N PHE A 64 -12.39 9.18 7.43
CA PHE A 64 -12.71 7.77 7.27
C PHE A 64 -11.54 6.94 7.78
N ILE A 65 -11.81 6.00 8.69
CA ILE A 65 -10.82 5.08 9.24
C ILE A 65 -11.10 3.68 8.75
N VAL A 66 -10.12 3.05 8.10
CA VAL A 66 -10.23 1.68 7.61
C VAL A 66 -10.35 0.69 8.79
N THR A 67 -11.31 -0.22 8.71
CA THR A 67 -11.53 -1.29 9.70
C THR A 67 -10.59 -2.48 9.46
N GLU A 68 -10.54 -3.43 10.39
CA GLU A 68 -9.79 -4.67 10.17
C GLU A 68 -10.37 -5.50 9.02
N GLU A 69 -11.69 -5.47 8.86
CA GLU A 69 -12.39 -6.06 7.71
C GLU A 69 -11.95 -5.39 6.40
N GLY A 70 -11.84 -4.05 6.39
CA GLY A 70 -11.34 -3.30 5.25
C GLY A 70 -9.89 -3.62 4.89
N LYS A 71 -9.01 -3.81 5.90
CA LYS A 71 -7.63 -4.26 5.68
C LYS A 71 -7.58 -5.64 5.04
N ARG A 72 -8.37 -6.59 5.55
CA ARG A 72 -8.46 -7.95 4.99
C ARG A 72 -8.98 -7.92 3.55
N ALA A 73 -10.01 -7.12 3.28
CA ALA A 73 -10.56 -6.95 1.95
C ALA A 73 -9.53 -6.34 0.98
N ALA A 74 -8.77 -5.34 1.41
CA ALA A 74 -7.72 -4.73 0.58
C ALA A 74 -6.67 -5.75 0.14
N VAL A 75 -6.23 -6.64 1.04
CA VAL A 75 -5.26 -7.69 0.70
C VAL A 75 -5.88 -8.76 -0.20
N ALA A 76 -7.09 -9.22 0.13
CA ALA A 76 -7.74 -10.31 -0.58
C ALA A 76 -8.14 -9.94 -2.03
N GLU A 77 -8.50 -8.67 -2.24
CA GLU A 77 -8.96 -8.16 -3.53
C GLU A 77 -7.83 -7.55 -4.37
N SER A 78 -6.65 -7.34 -3.78
CA SER A 78 -5.49 -6.86 -4.53
C SER A 78 -4.99 -7.92 -5.52
N PRO A 79 -4.67 -7.53 -6.76
CA PRO A 79 -4.14 -8.46 -7.74
C PRO A 79 -2.79 -9.02 -7.30
N ALA A 80 -2.51 -10.25 -7.72
CA ALA A 80 -1.20 -10.84 -7.51
C ALA A 80 -0.12 -9.99 -8.22
N PRO A 81 1.00 -9.69 -7.55
CA PRO A 81 2.05 -8.89 -8.14
C PRO A 81 2.74 -9.63 -9.29
N PRO A 82 3.22 -8.91 -10.32
CA PRO A 82 3.88 -9.53 -11.45
C PRO A 82 5.18 -10.22 -11.03
N LYS A 83 5.49 -11.34 -11.68
CA LYS A 83 6.79 -12.02 -11.52
C LYS A 83 7.91 -11.08 -11.99
N LEU A 84 8.86 -10.79 -11.11
CA LEU A 84 10.02 -9.98 -11.45
C LEU A 84 11.06 -10.82 -12.18
N SER A 85 11.73 -10.22 -13.17
CA SER A 85 12.89 -10.85 -13.78
C SER A 85 14.01 -10.98 -12.75
N ARG A 86 14.89 -11.98 -12.91
CA ARG A 86 16.06 -12.15 -12.04
C ARG A 86 16.86 -10.85 -11.91
N SER A 87 17.06 -10.13 -13.02
CA SER A 87 17.82 -8.87 -12.98
C SER A 87 17.13 -7.77 -12.17
N LYS A 88 15.80 -7.65 -12.28
CA LYS A 88 15.02 -6.67 -11.52
C LYS A 88 15.02 -7.00 -10.03
N GLN A 89 14.91 -8.27 -9.67
CA GLN A 89 15.03 -8.71 -8.27
C GLN A 89 16.38 -8.31 -7.68
N ARG A 90 17.48 -8.62 -8.39
CA ARG A 90 18.83 -8.25 -7.94
C ARG A 90 19.02 -6.75 -7.71
N TYR A 91 18.37 -5.92 -8.52
CA TYR A 91 18.40 -4.48 -8.36
C TYR A 91 17.61 -4.02 -7.14
N LEU A 92 16.45 -4.61 -6.86
CA LEU A 92 15.70 -4.33 -5.63
C LEU A 92 16.49 -4.76 -4.38
N ASP A 93 17.13 -5.93 -4.43
CA ASP A 93 17.97 -6.42 -3.33
C ASP A 93 19.15 -5.46 -3.06
N PHE A 94 19.71 -4.86 -4.12
CA PHE A 94 20.72 -3.81 -4.01
C PHE A 94 20.18 -2.54 -3.37
N LEU A 95 19.00 -2.06 -3.79
CA LEU A 95 18.38 -0.87 -3.19
C LEU A 95 18.05 -1.09 -1.71
N ALA A 96 17.75 -2.32 -1.30
CA ALA A 96 17.47 -2.69 0.08
C ALA A 96 18.72 -2.92 0.94
N TYR A 97 19.91 -3.05 0.34
CA TYR A 97 21.16 -3.38 1.05
C TYR A 97 21.67 -2.26 1.96
N ASP A 98 21.22 -1.01 1.76
CA ASP A 98 21.59 0.18 2.56
C ASP A 98 23.10 0.24 2.90
N GLY A 99 23.93 0.36 1.86
CA GLY A 99 25.38 0.34 1.99
C GLY A 99 26.07 1.23 0.96
N SER A 100 27.39 1.37 1.09
CA SER A 100 28.21 2.26 0.25
C SER A 100 28.68 1.65 -1.07
N MET A 101 28.39 0.37 -1.32
CA MET A 101 28.77 -0.30 -2.57
C MET A 101 27.99 0.27 -3.74
N THR A 102 28.64 0.36 -4.90
CA THR A 102 27.93 0.51 -6.17
C THR A 102 27.15 -0.76 -6.51
N PHE A 103 26.20 -0.66 -7.44
CA PHE A 103 25.43 -1.82 -7.90
C PHE A 103 26.33 -2.97 -8.39
N MET A 104 27.36 -2.68 -9.18
CA MET A 104 28.26 -3.72 -9.71
C MET A 104 29.10 -4.38 -8.62
N GLU A 105 29.56 -3.63 -7.62
CA GLU A 105 30.28 -4.18 -6.47
C GLU A 105 29.39 -5.08 -5.62
N TYR A 106 28.16 -4.65 -5.34
CA TYR A 106 27.16 -5.45 -4.63
C TYR A 106 26.90 -6.78 -5.33
N ILE A 107 26.70 -6.77 -6.65
CA ILE A 107 26.44 -8.00 -7.42
C ILE A 107 27.62 -8.97 -7.34
N ARG A 108 28.85 -8.46 -7.51
CA ARG A 108 30.07 -9.29 -7.40
C ARG A 108 30.23 -9.88 -6.00
N TRP A 109 30.03 -9.06 -4.97
CA TRP A 109 30.08 -9.50 -3.58
C TRP A 109 29.04 -10.59 -3.28
N ARG A 110 27.78 -10.37 -3.69
CA ARG A 110 26.70 -11.35 -3.50
C ARG A 110 27.00 -12.66 -4.22
N ASP A 111 27.38 -12.61 -5.49
CA ASP A 111 27.68 -13.82 -6.27
C ASP A 111 28.88 -14.60 -5.71
N TYR A 112 29.87 -13.89 -5.16
CA TYR A 112 31.00 -14.51 -4.47
C TYR A 112 30.56 -15.19 -3.17
N ARG A 113 29.73 -14.51 -2.35
CA ARG A 113 29.16 -15.05 -1.11
C ARG A 113 28.35 -16.31 -1.38
N ASP A 114 27.41 -16.25 -2.33
CA ASP A 114 26.49 -17.34 -2.63
C ASP A 114 27.24 -18.60 -3.11
N ARG A 115 28.35 -18.44 -3.86
CA ARG A 115 29.24 -19.54 -4.28
C ARG A 115 30.01 -20.21 -3.13
N ARG A 116 30.27 -19.52 -2.02
CA ARG A 116 30.97 -20.10 -0.86
C ARG A 116 30.03 -20.83 0.10
N SER A 117 28.73 -20.55 0.01
CA SER A 117 27.68 -21.16 0.82
C SER A 117 26.97 -22.34 0.14
N ALA A 118 27.39 -22.70 -1.08
CA ALA A 118 26.93 -23.87 -1.84
C ALA A 118 27.98 -24.98 -1.78
#